data_AF-A0A967UGL4-F1
#
_entry.id   AF-A0A967UGL4-F1
#
_cell.length_a   1.000
_cell.length_b   1.000
_cell.length_c   1.000
_cell.angle_alpha   90.00
_cell.angle_beta   90.00
_cell.angle_gamma   90.00
#
_symmetry.space_group_name_H-M   'P 1'
#
loop_
_entity.id
_entity.type
_entity.pdbx_description
1 polymer ?
#
loop_
_entity_poly.entity_id
_entity_poly.type
_entity_poly.pdbx_seq_one_letter_code
_entity_poly.pdbx_strand_id
1 'polypeptide(L)'
;LHLLRLSNNRILYDITHPKAPRDYFLFFNKALENARLYERVLVFNLYDIGNPDMVSEMADFLLRMQGIEVTLGMGRFKNKVIVSMRTSNTEINAG
;
A
#
# COMPACT_ATOMS: atom_id res chain seq x y z
N LEU A 1 -10.02 22.28 -4.97
CA LEU A 1 -9.02 23.22 -4.38
C LEU A 1 -9.61 24.21 -3.36
N HIS A 2 -10.93 24.47 -3.29
CA HIS A 2 -11.51 25.42 -2.32
C HIS A 2 -11.23 25.06 -0.86
N LEU A 3 -11.31 23.76 -0.50
CA LEU A 3 -11.08 23.27 0.87
C LEU A 3 -9.62 23.43 1.33
N LEU A 4 -8.64 23.33 0.43
CA LEU A 4 -7.22 23.52 0.75
C LEU A 4 -6.89 24.93 1.24
N ARG A 5 -7.70 25.94 0.90
CA ARG A 5 -7.53 27.32 1.40
C ARG A 5 -8.07 27.51 2.81
N LEU A 6 -8.95 26.62 3.25
CA LEU A 6 -9.58 26.66 4.58
C LEU A 6 -8.85 25.78 5.60
N SER A 7 -7.97 24.90 5.13
CA SER A 7 -7.17 24.00 5.96
C SER A 7 -5.86 24.63 6.42
N ASN A 8 -5.40 24.26 7.61
CA ASN A 8 -4.04 24.56 8.04
C ASN A 8 -3.07 23.60 7.36
N ASN A 9 -2.41 24.05 6.29
CA ASN A 9 -1.52 23.22 5.47
C ASN A 9 -0.30 22.71 6.24
N ARG A 10 0.13 23.40 7.31
CA ARG A 10 1.23 22.92 8.17
C ARG A 10 0.79 21.71 8.98
N ILE A 11 -0.38 21.78 9.62
CA ILE A 11 -0.94 20.64 10.37
C ILE A 11 -1.23 19.48 9.41
N LEU A 12 -1.79 19.76 8.23
CA LEU A 12 -2.05 18.73 7.21
C LEU A 12 -0.77 18.03 6.74
N TYR A 13 0.33 18.77 6.61
CA TYR A 13 1.64 18.21 6.29
C TYR A 13 2.11 17.24 7.37
N ASP A 14 2.01 17.63 8.64
CA ASP A 14 2.42 16.78 9.78
C ASP A 14 1.58 15.50 9.88
N ILE A 15 0.28 15.58 9.56
CA ILE A 15 -0.63 14.42 9.53
C ILE A 15 -0.29 13.46 8.38
N THR A 16 0.14 13.99 7.23
CA THR A 16 0.46 13.18 6.04
C THR A 16 1.90 12.66 6.03
N HIS A 17 2.78 13.18 6.90
CA HIS A 17 4.18 12.77 7.02
C HIS A 17 4.57 12.40 8.47
N PRO A 18 3.83 11.49 9.14
CA PRO A 18 4.19 11.06 10.48
C PRO A 18 5.48 10.22 10.46
N LYS A 19 6.17 10.15 11.60
CA LYS A 19 7.27 9.19 11.76
C LYS A 19 6.71 7.77 11.73
N ALA A 20 7.17 6.96 10.77
CA ALA A 20 6.74 5.57 10.66
C ALA A 20 7.30 4.71 11.81
N PRO A 21 6.50 3.78 12.38
CA PRO A 21 6.97 2.83 13.38
C PRO A 21 7.95 1.82 12.77
N ARG A 22 8.75 1.14 13.61
CA ARG A 22 9.72 0.13 13.14
C ARG A 22 9.09 -0.98 12.30
N ASP A 23 7.91 -1.45 12.71
CA ASP A 23 7.19 -2.53 12.02
C ASP A 23 6.86 -2.18 10.56
N TYR A 24 6.64 -0.90 10.25
CA TYR A 24 6.43 -0.46 8.86
C TYR A 24 7.60 -0.88 7.96
N PHE A 25 8.83 -0.65 8.40
CA PHE A 25 10.02 -0.98 7.63
C PHE A 25 10.26 -2.50 7.54
N LEU A 26 9.86 -3.27 8.55
CA LEU A 26 9.91 -4.73 8.51
C LEU A 26 8.95 -5.28 7.45
N PHE A 27 7.70 -4.78 7.42
CA PHE A 27 6.73 -5.19 6.41
C PHE A 27 7.10 -4.70 5.01
N PHE A 28 7.73 -3.53 4.91
CA PHE A 28 8.29 -3.05 3.65
C PHE A 28 9.33 -4.01 3.07
N ASN A 29 10.32 -4.42 3.87
CA ASN A 29 11.30 -5.42 3.43
C ASN A 29 10.63 -6.74 3.05
N LYS A 30 9.68 -7.19 3.86
CA LYS A 30 8.91 -8.42 3.62
C LYS A 30 8.10 -8.36 2.33
N ALA A 31 7.50 -7.21 2.01
CA ALA A 31 6.77 -6.99 0.77
C ALA A 31 7.70 -7.14 -0.44
N LEU A 32 8.89 -6.55 -0.39
CA LEU A 32 9.89 -6.64 -1.45
C LEU A 32 10.40 -8.07 -1.64
N GLU A 33 10.76 -8.76 -0.56
CA GLU A 33 11.27 -10.15 -0.62
C GLU A 33 10.23 -11.13 -1.20
N ASN A 34 8.96 -10.93 -0.85
CA ASN A 34 7.86 -11.80 -1.26
C ASN A 34 7.15 -11.33 -2.53
N ALA A 35 7.58 -10.22 -3.14
CA ALA A 35 7.00 -9.74 -4.39
C ALA A 35 7.30 -10.71 -5.54
N ARG A 36 6.30 -10.92 -6.39
CA ARG A 36 6.39 -11.68 -7.63
C ARG A 36 5.81 -10.84 -8.76
N LEU A 37 6.54 -10.83 -9.87
CA LEU A 37 6.21 -10.05 -11.06
C LEU A 37 5.66 -10.97 -12.14
N TYR A 38 4.54 -10.57 -12.72
CA TYR A 38 3.88 -11.22 -13.84
C TYR A 38 3.54 -10.15 -14.87
N GLU A 39 4.46 -9.91 -15.81
CA GLU A 39 4.37 -8.79 -16.76
C GLU A 39 4.17 -7.44 -16.03
N ARG A 40 2.96 -6.87 -16.13
CA ARG A 40 2.57 -5.59 -15.52
C ARG A 40 1.87 -5.73 -14.17
N VAL A 41 1.82 -6.95 -13.62
CA VAL A 41 1.17 -7.28 -12.35
C VAL A 41 2.22 -7.64 -11.30
N LEU A 42 2.11 -7.03 -10.12
CA LEU A 42 2.94 -7.36 -8.97
C LEU A 42 2.06 -7.95 -7.86
N VAL A 43 2.40 -9.16 -7.40
CA VAL A 43 1.70 -9.83 -6.29
C VAL A 43 2.64 -10.00 -5.11
N PHE A 44 2.19 -9.74 -3.89
CA PHE A 44 2.99 -9.94 -2.68
C PHE A 44 2.13 -10.46 -1.51
N ASN A 45 2.78 -11.12 -0.56
CA ASN A 45 2.16 -11.62 0.66
C ASN A 45 2.97 -11.20 1.90
N LEU A 46 2.34 -10.52 2.84
CA LEU A 46 2.93 -10.12 4.11
C LEU A 46 2.82 -11.20 5.19
N TYR A 47 2.14 -12.31 4.90
CA TYR A 47 1.79 -13.36 5.85
C TYR A 47 1.15 -12.75 7.09
N ASP A 48 1.63 -13.08 8.29
CA ASP A 48 1.08 -12.54 9.53
C ASP A 48 1.42 -11.07 9.70
N ILE A 49 0.38 -10.26 9.92
CA ILE A 49 0.48 -8.81 10.10
C ILE A 49 -0.14 -8.39 11.42
N GLY A 50 0.45 -7.37 12.05
CA GLY A 50 -0.09 -6.73 13.25
C GLY A 50 -1.00 -5.54 12.94
N ASN A 51 -0.95 -5.02 11.71
CA ASN A 51 -1.78 -3.91 11.23
C ASN A 51 -2.35 -4.27 9.84
N PRO A 52 -3.69 -4.34 9.67
CA PRO A 52 -4.30 -4.61 8.37
C PRO A 52 -4.00 -3.55 7.30
N ASP A 53 -3.80 -2.28 7.69
CA ASP A 53 -3.57 -1.17 6.75
C ASP A 53 -2.27 -1.32 5.97
N MET A 54 -1.31 -2.08 6.53
CA MET A 54 -0.02 -2.36 5.91
C MET A 54 -0.15 -3.02 4.53
N VAL A 55 -1.17 -3.86 4.32
CA VAL A 55 -1.39 -4.50 3.01
C VAL A 55 -1.73 -3.45 1.96
N SER A 56 -2.57 -2.47 2.31
CA SER A 56 -2.94 -1.37 1.43
C SER A 56 -1.77 -0.43 1.16
N GLU A 57 -1.05 -0.03 2.21
CA GLU A 57 0.11 0.85 2.09
C GLU A 57 1.21 0.25 1.21
N MET A 58 1.50 -1.05 1.36
CA MET A 58 2.49 -1.73 0.52
C MET A 58 2.01 -1.89 -0.93
N ALA A 59 0.70 -2.09 -1.15
CA ALA A 59 0.13 -2.16 -2.49
C ALA A 59 0.28 -0.82 -3.23
N ASP A 60 -0.02 0.30 -2.55
CA ASP A 60 0.16 1.66 -3.09
C ASP A 60 1.64 1.97 -3.34
N PHE A 61 2.52 1.58 -2.42
CA PHE A 61 3.96 1.76 -2.59
C PHE A 61 4.49 1.01 -3.82
N LEU A 62 4.15 -0.27 -3.96
CA LEU A 62 4.65 -1.14 -5.03
C LEU A 62 4.05 -0.79 -6.40
N LEU A 63 2.84 -0.20 -6.45
CA LEU A 63 2.22 0.27 -7.70
C LEU A 63 3.05 1.36 -8.39
N ARG A 64 3.87 2.09 -7.63
CA ARG A 64 4.75 3.13 -8.16
C ARG A 64 5.96 2.58 -8.93
N MET A 65 6.19 1.27 -8.90
CA MET A 65 7.26 0.64 -9.66
C MET A 65 7.02 0.81 -11.17
N GLN A 66 8.03 1.30 -11.89
CA GLN A 66 7.94 1.47 -13.34
C GLN A 66 7.59 0.14 -14.02
N GLY A 67 6.62 0.17 -14.94
CA GLY A 67 6.15 -1.00 -15.68
C GLY A 67 5.05 -1.80 -14.98
N ILE A 68 4.68 -1.43 -13.75
CA ILE A 68 3.58 -2.06 -13.01
C ILE A 68 2.30 -1.24 -13.18
N GLU A 69 1.24 -1.92 -13.58
CA GLU A 69 -0.11 -1.35 -13.74
C GLU A 69 -1.05 -1.83 -12.64
N VAL A 70 -0.80 -3.01 -12.07
CA VAL A 70 -1.66 -3.63 -11.05
C VAL A 70 -0.81 -4.20 -9.93
N THR A 71 -1.23 -3.96 -8.69
CA THR A 71 -0.69 -4.66 -7.51
C THR A 71 -1.78 -5.41 -6.76
N LEU A 72 -1.42 -6.60 -6.27
CA LEU A 72 -2.25 -7.42 -5.40
C LEU A 72 -1.46 -7.81 -4.15
N GLY A 73 -1.85 -7.23 -3.02
CA GLY A 73 -1.28 -7.53 -1.71
C GLY A 73 -2.22 -8.39 -0.89
N MET A 74 -1.65 -9.28 -0.06
CA MET A 74 -2.39 -10.01 0.95
C MET A 74 -1.64 -10.14 2.27
N GLY A 75 -2.38 -10.35 3.36
CA GLY A 75 -1.82 -10.64 4.68
C GLY A 75 -2.89 -11.17 5.64
N ARG A 76 -2.48 -11.90 6.67
CA ARG A 76 -3.36 -12.47 7.69
C ARG A 76 -3.36 -11.61 8.94
N PHE A 77 -4.50 -11.01 9.23
CA PHE A 77 -4.75 -10.28 10.46
C PHE A 77 -5.73 -11.07 11.32
N LYS A 78 -5.24 -11.61 12.45
CA LYS A 78 -5.98 -12.53 13.32
C LYS A 78 -6.48 -13.75 12.52
N ASN A 79 -7.79 -13.93 12.42
CA ASN A 79 -8.44 -15.04 11.70
C ASN A 79 -9.01 -14.60 10.34
N LYS A 80 -8.55 -13.47 9.81
CA LYS A 80 -9.01 -12.93 8.52
C LYS A 80 -7.84 -12.71 7.58
N VAL A 81 -8.08 -12.94 6.30
CA VAL A 81 -7.16 -12.53 5.24
C VAL A 81 -7.61 -11.15 4.76
N ILE A 82 -6.67 -10.21 4.77
CA ILE A 82 -6.80 -8.89 4.18
C ILE A 82 -6.21 -8.97 2.78
N VAL A 83 -6.95 -8.46 1.81
CA VAL A 83 -6.53 -8.38 0.41
C VAL A 83 -6.67 -6.94 -0.04
N SER A 84 -5.66 -6.43 -0.75
CA SER A 84 -5.68 -5.10 -1.36
C SER A 84 -5.27 -5.22 -2.81
N MET A 85 -6.15 -4.79 -3.71
CA MET A 85 -5.85 -4.63 -5.13
C MET A 85 -5.76 -3.14 -5.45
N ARG A 86 -4.76 -2.75 -6.25
CA ARG A 86 -4.59 -1.39 -6.75
C ARG A 86 -4.26 -1.43 -8.22
N THR A 87 -4.71 -0.41 -8.95
CA THR A 87 -4.43 -0.24 -10.36
C THR A 87 -4.12 1.22 -10.66
N SER A 88 -3.13 1.46 -11.52
CA SER A 88 -2.89 2.78 -12.11
C SER A 88 -3.64 2.96 -13.43
N ASN A 89 -4.20 1.87 -13.98
CA ASN A 89 -5.00 1.85 -15.19
C ASN A 89 -6.48 2.03 -14.85
N THR A 90 -7.09 3.11 -15.36
CA THR A 90 -8.50 3.49 -15.13
C THR A 90 -9.51 2.54 -15.77
N GLU A 91 -9.09 1.74 -16.75
CA GLU A 91 -9.94 0.75 -17.42
C GLU A 91 -10.09 -0.55 -16.60
N ILE A 92 -9.21 -0.77 -15.62
CA ILE A 92 -9.26 -1.95 -14.74
C ILE A 92 -10.14 -1.61 -13.54
N ASN A 93 -11.27 -2.29 -13.39
CA ASN A 93 -12.10 -2.18 -12.20
C ASN A 93 -11.51 -3.05 -11.06
N ALA A 94 -10.83 -2.41 -10.12
CA ALA A 94 -10.22 -3.04 -8.95
C ALA A 94 -11.09 -2.96 -7.67
N GLY A 95 -12.37 -2.58 -7.81
CA GLY A 95 -13.33 -2.42 -6.71
C GLY A 95 -13.76 -0.98 -6.48
#